data_AF-A0A7S0S6F6-F1
#
_entry.id   AF-A0A7S0S6F6-F1
#
_cell.length_a   1.000
_cell.length_b   1.000
_cell.length_c   1.000
_cell.angle_alpha   90.00
_cell.angle_beta   90.00
_cell.angle_gamma   90.00
#
_symmetry.space_group_name_H-M   'P 1'
#
loop_
_entity.id
_entity.type
_entity.pdbx_description
1 polymer ?
#
loop_
_entity_poly.entity_id
_entity_poly.type
_entity_poly.pdbx_seq_one_letter_code
_entity_poly.pdbx_strand_id
1 'polypeptide(L)'
;VGAYIAGVEALQGVSTTDTGITACLAHGVPAALVALAQRALTGDLRLEGTAMAVLEACAAATEQVAHHADGKKAVREAGGITMLGAMLGQCAFHRPSLLKATAALMACAVEKESKCDVMREAGARLVALLREGSDPQLVPNARAALAASAEHLEARRALGDLLGEDDQRALVFRGPLPPTPPDFRYKVVLPYGTMENAVGPRK
;
A
#
# COMPACT_ATOMS: atom_id res chain seq x y z
N VAL A 1 11.67 -28.29 -9.80
CA VAL A 1 11.75 -26.81 -9.63
C VAL A 1 11.44 -26.08 -10.93
N GLY A 2 12.07 -26.41 -12.06
CA GLY A 2 11.75 -25.78 -13.36
C GLY A 2 10.27 -25.87 -13.78
N ALA A 3 9.59 -26.98 -13.48
CA ALA A 3 8.15 -27.11 -13.74
C ALA A 3 7.27 -26.17 -12.90
N TYR A 4 7.71 -25.80 -11.69
CA TYR A 4 6.98 -24.84 -10.84
C TYR A 4 7.13 -23.42 -11.39
N ILE A 5 8.33 -23.04 -11.84
CA ILE A 5 8.59 -21.73 -12.45
C ILE A 5 7.76 -21.57 -13.73
N ALA A 6 7.84 -22.55 -14.65
CA ALA A 6 7.05 -22.53 -15.87
C ALA A 6 5.53 -22.48 -15.60
N GLY A 7 5.07 -23.14 -14.53
CA GLY A 7 3.67 -23.08 -14.09
C GLY A 7 3.25 -21.69 -13.60
N VAL A 8 4.08 -21.03 -12.78
CA VAL A 8 3.80 -19.67 -12.29
C VAL A 8 3.93 -18.64 -13.41
N GLU A 9 4.88 -18.78 -14.33
CA GLU A 9 5.01 -17.94 -15.53
C GLU A 9 3.81 -18.10 -16.47
N ALA A 10 3.29 -19.32 -16.66
CA ALA A 10 2.07 -19.56 -17.42
C ALA A 10 0.86 -18.90 -16.75
N LEU A 11 0.74 -19.00 -15.41
CA LEU A 11 -0.30 -18.32 -14.64
C LEU A 11 -0.18 -16.79 -14.76
N GLN A 12 1.04 -16.25 -14.76
CA GLN A 12 1.28 -14.84 -14.99
C GLN A 12 0.75 -14.42 -16.37
N GLY A 13 1.05 -15.20 -17.43
CA GLY A 13 0.53 -14.94 -18.77
C GLY A 13 -1.00 -14.93 -18.83
N VAL A 14 -1.65 -15.90 -18.17
CA VAL A 14 -3.12 -15.99 -18.11
C VAL A 14 -3.74 -14.84 -17.32
N SER A 15 -3.09 -14.39 -16.24
CA SER A 15 -3.56 -13.30 -15.37
C SER A 15 -3.53 -11.90 -16.00
N THR A 16 -3.11 -11.77 -17.27
CA THR A 16 -3.16 -10.50 -18.02
C THR A 16 -4.57 -10.14 -18.53
N THR A 17 -5.50 -11.08 -18.49
CA THR A 17 -6.88 -10.91 -18.95
C THR A 17 -7.86 -11.07 -17.79
N ASP A 18 -8.96 -10.30 -17.77
CA ASP A 18 -9.98 -10.41 -16.71
C ASP A 18 -10.59 -11.83 -16.65
N THR A 19 -10.75 -12.49 -17.80
CA THR A 19 -11.22 -13.88 -17.89
C THR A 19 -10.20 -14.86 -17.29
N GLY A 20 -8.91 -14.60 -17.48
CA GLY A 20 -7.85 -15.39 -16.86
C GLY A 20 -7.76 -15.18 -15.34
N ILE A 21 -7.95 -13.95 -14.86
CA ILE A 21 -7.98 -13.66 -13.42
C ILE A 21 -9.16 -14.37 -12.75
N THR A 22 -10.36 -14.29 -13.34
CA THR A 22 -11.56 -14.99 -12.81
C THR A 22 -11.38 -16.50 -12.78
N ALA A 23 -10.74 -17.10 -13.80
CA ALA A 23 -10.36 -18.51 -13.78
C ALA A 23 -9.34 -18.84 -12.68
N CYS A 24 -8.33 -17.99 -12.48
CA CYS A 24 -7.35 -18.16 -11.40
C CYS A 24 -8.02 -18.11 -10.02
N LEU A 25 -9.00 -17.22 -9.83
CA LEU A 25 -9.77 -17.13 -8.60
C LEU A 25 -10.62 -18.38 -8.36
N ALA A 26 -11.29 -18.88 -9.41
CA ALA A 26 -12.11 -20.09 -9.32
C ALA A 26 -11.31 -21.35 -8.92
N HIS A 27 -10.03 -21.40 -9.29
CA HIS A 27 -9.14 -22.51 -8.95
C HIS A 27 -8.30 -22.29 -7.69
N GLY A 28 -8.53 -21.22 -6.92
CA GLY A 28 -7.81 -20.96 -5.67
C GLY A 28 -6.32 -20.65 -5.85
N VAL A 29 -5.93 -20.14 -7.03
CA VAL A 29 -4.54 -19.78 -7.35
C VAL A 29 -3.90 -18.83 -6.32
N PRO A 30 -4.60 -17.83 -5.74
CA PRO A 30 -3.98 -16.96 -4.73
C PRO A 30 -3.47 -17.73 -3.52
N ALA A 31 -4.23 -18.72 -3.03
CA ALA A 31 -3.81 -19.57 -1.90
C ALA A 31 -2.61 -20.46 -2.28
N ALA A 32 -2.59 -21.00 -3.49
CA ALA A 32 -1.47 -21.79 -3.99
C ALA A 32 -0.19 -20.95 -4.14
N LEU A 33 -0.29 -19.71 -4.64
CA LEU A 33 0.83 -18.77 -4.75
C LEU A 33 1.39 -18.41 -3.38
N VAL A 34 0.53 -18.11 -2.40
CA VAL A 34 0.96 -17.78 -1.04
C VAL A 34 1.65 -18.97 -0.38
N ALA A 35 1.08 -20.17 -0.48
CA ALA A 35 1.70 -21.38 0.05
C ALA A 35 3.08 -21.63 -0.59
N LEU A 36 3.20 -21.44 -1.90
CA LEU A 36 4.44 -21.65 -2.64
C LEU A 36 5.51 -20.61 -2.26
N ALA A 37 5.13 -19.34 -2.12
CA ALA A 37 6.02 -18.28 -1.67
C ALA A 37 6.44 -18.48 -0.20
N GLN A 38 5.53 -18.88 0.69
CA GLN A 38 5.87 -19.20 2.08
C GLN A 38 6.91 -20.33 2.15
N ARG A 39 6.75 -21.39 1.34
CA ARG A 39 7.74 -22.47 1.25
C ARG A 39 9.09 -22.00 0.71
N ALA A 40 9.08 -21.05 -0.20
CA ALA A 40 10.30 -20.42 -0.70
C ALA A 40 11.00 -19.58 0.37
N LEU A 41 10.23 -18.85 1.20
CA LEU A 41 10.74 -18.02 2.30
C LEU A 41 11.27 -18.86 3.47
N THR A 42 10.69 -20.04 3.76
CA THR A 42 11.12 -20.91 4.88
C THR A 42 12.27 -21.87 4.56
N GLY A 43 12.77 -21.88 3.31
CA GLY A 43 14.04 -22.56 2.98
C GLY A 43 13.93 -23.99 2.42
N ASP A 44 12.75 -24.43 1.98
CA ASP A 44 12.61 -25.75 1.33
C ASP A 44 13.21 -25.77 -0.09
N LEU A 45 13.29 -24.61 -0.75
CA LEU A 45 13.88 -24.46 -2.08
C LEU A 45 15.39 -24.22 -1.98
N ARG A 46 16.16 -25.31 -1.89
CA ARG A 46 17.63 -25.41 -1.65
C ARG A 46 18.59 -24.66 -2.61
N LEU A 47 18.14 -23.69 -3.41
CA LEU A 47 18.98 -22.92 -4.34
C LEU A 47 18.52 -21.45 -4.35
N GLU A 48 19.26 -20.59 -3.68
CA GLU A 48 18.98 -19.15 -3.51
C GLU A 48 18.58 -18.46 -4.82
N GLY A 49 19.27 -18.76 -5.93
CA GLY A 49 18.93 -18.15 -7.23
C GLY A 49 17.56 -18.56 -7.78
N THR A 50 17.15 -19.82 -7.60
CA THR A 50 15.84 -20.30 -8.10
C THR A 50 14.69 -19.94 -7.18
N ALA A 51 14.93 -19.85 -5.87
CA ALA A 51 13.93 -19.43 -4.91
C ALA A 51 13.51 -17.96 -5.15
N MET A 52 14.48 -17.10 -5.48
CA MET A 52 14.22 -15.69 -5.78
C MET A 52 13.42 -15.49 -7.07
N ALA A 53 13.73 -16.25 -8.13
CA ALA A 53 12.95 -16.23 -9.37
C ALA A 53 11.50 -16.69 -9.14
N VAL A 54 11.31 -17.74 -8.33
CA VAL A 54 9.97 -18.19 -7.92
C VAL A 54 9.21 -17.11 -7.15
N LEU A 55 9.88 -16.43 -6.20
CA LEU A 55 9.28 -15.36 -5.42
C LEU A 55 8.91 -14.15 -6.29
N GLU A 56 9.76 -13.78 -7.25
CA GLU A 56 9.42 -12.74 -8.24
C GLU A 56 8.18 -13.11 -9.05
N ALA A 57 8.13 -14.33 -9.59
CA ALA A 57 6.99 -14.79 -10.37
C ALA A 57 5.71 -14.85 -9.54
N CYS A 58 5.80 -15.28 -8.27
CA CYS A 58 4.67 -15.26 -7.34
C CYS A 58 4.20 -13.83 -7.05
N ALA A 59 5.13 -12.92 -6.75
CA ALA A 59 4.81 -11.52 -6.50
C ALA A 59 4.13 -10.87 -7.72
N ALA A 60 4.63 -11.14 -8.92
CA ALA A 60 4.05 -10.65 -10.16
C ALA A 60 2.63 -11.19 -10.40
N ALA A 61 2.41 -12.49 -10.20
CA ALA A 61 1.07 -13.07 -10.32
C ALA A 61 0.10 -12.50 -9.26
N THR A 62 0.56 -12.33 -8.02
CA THR A 62 -0.25 -11.72 -6.96
C THR A 62 -0.54 -10.24 -7.21
N GLU A 63 0.38 -9.48 -7.79
CA GLU A 63 0.17 -8.08 -8.20
C GLU A 63 -0.99 -8.01 -9.20
N GLN A 64 -0.95 -8.84 -10.26
CA GLN A 64 -2.00 -8.83 -11.28
C GLN A 64 -3.37 -9.20 -10.71
N VAL A 65 -3.42 -10.23 -9.86
CA VAL A 65 -4.66 -10.61 -9.19
C VAL A 65 -5.14 -9.48 -8.26
N ALA A 66 -4.24 -8.85 -7.50
CA ALA A 66 -4.58 -7.75 -6.59
C ALA A 66 -5.05 -6.48 -7.31
N HIS A 67 -4.78 -6.30 -8.61
CA HIS A 67 -5.37 -5.19 -9.36
C HIS A 67 -6.87 -5.39 -9.63
N HIS A 68 -7.34 -6.63 -9.65
CA HIS A 68 -8.75 -6.96 -9.84
C HIS A 68 -9.55 -6.84 -8.53
N ALA A 69 -10.80 -6.40 -8.60
CA ALA A 69 -11.61 -6.11 -7.41
C ALA A 69 -11.80 -7.35 -6.52
N ASP A 70 -12.19 -8.49 -7.10
CA ASP A 70 -12.38 -9.75 -6.37
C ASP A 70 -11.04 -10.40 -5.98
N GLY A 71 -9.99 -10.08 -6.72
CA GLY A 71 -8.65 -10.60 -6.48
C GLY A 71 -8.01 -10.06 -5.20
N LYS A 72 -8.25 -8.79 -4.84
CA LYS A 72 -7.76 -8.20 -3.58
C LYS A 72 -8.26 -8.98 -2.36
N LYS A 73 -9.56 -9.25 -2.33
CA LYS A 73 -10.19 -10.03 -1.27
C LYS A 73 -9.61 -11.44 -1.19
N ALA A 74 -9.46 -12.12 -2.32
CA ALA A 74 -8.88 -13.46 -2.36
C ALA A 74 -7.42 -13.49 -1.88
N VAL A 75 -6.62 -12.47 -2.24
CA VAL A 75 -5.23 -12.33 -1.78
C VAL A 75 -5.20 -12.09 -0.27
N ARG A 76 -6.10 -11.26 0.28
CA ARG A 76 -6.22 -11.05 1.73
C ARG A 76 -6.59 -12.35 2.46
N GLU A 77 -7.65 -13.04 2.00
CA GLU A 77 -8.13 -14.29 2.60
C GLU A 77 -7.08 -15.41 2.54
N ALA A 78 -6.26 -15.44 1.48
CA ALA A 78 -5.14 -16.36 1.35
C ALA A 78 -3.93 -16.02 2.24
N GLY A 79 -3.93 -14.90 2.98
CA GLY A 79 -2.79 -14.45 3.77
C GLY A 79 -1.69 -13.77 2.95
N GLY A 80 -1.99 -13.33 1.73
CA GLY A 80 -1.01 -12.73 0.82
C GLY A 80 -0.38 -11.45 1.35
N ILE A 81 -1.08 -10.66 2.16
CA ILE A 81 -0.51 -9.43 2.76
C ILE A 81 0.66 -9.78 3.70
N THR A 82 0.51 -10.83 4.51
CA THR A 82 1.59 -11.30 5.42
C THR A 82 2.80 -11.80 4.62
N MET A 83 2.55 -12.54 3.54
CA MET A 83 3.59 -13.03 2.62
C MET A 83 4.34 -11.85 1.97
N LEU A 84 3.62 -10.85 1.46
CA LEU A 84 4.23 -9.67 0.85
C LEU A 84 5.05 -8.86 1.86
N GLY A 85 4.58 -8.71 3.09
CA GLY A 85 5.34 -8.09 4.18
C GLY A 85 6.64 -8.83 4.50
N ALA A 86 6.58 -10.17 4.59
CA ALA A 86 7.75 -11.01 4.79
C ALA A 86 8.75 -10.89 3.63
N MET A 87 8.27 -10.85 2.38
CA MET A 87 9.10 -10.64 1.20
C MET A 87 9.85 -9.30 1.23
N LEU A 88 9.21 -8.21 1.68
CA LEU A 88 9.90 -6.92 1.81
C LEU A 88 11.07 -6.96 2.82
N GLY A 89 10.97 -7.81 3.84
CA GLY A 89 12.05 -8.00 4.82
C GLY A 89 13.17 -8.91 4.32
N GLN A 90 12.82 -10.03 3.69
CA GLN A 90 13.77 -11.08 3.32
C GLN A 90 14.38 -10.89 1.92
N CYS A 91 13.67 -10.23 1.00
CA CYS A 91 14.12 -9.98 -0.37
C CYS A 91 14.71 -8.58 -0.58
N ALA A 92 15.24 -7.94 0.47
CA ALA A 92 15.74 -6.56 0.44
C ALA A 92 16.81 -6.31 -0.66
N PHE A 93 17.54 -7.34 -1.08
CA PHE A 93 18.58 -7.26 -2.12
C PHE A 93 18.07 -7.50 -3.54
N HIS A 94 16.81 -7.92 -3.72
CA HIS A 94 16.25 -8.29 -5.02
C HIS A 94 15.16 -7.30 -5.47
N ARG A 95 15.63 -6.26 -6.16
CA ARG A 95 14.81 -5.16 -6.67
C ARG A 95 13.55 -5.62 -7.42
N PRO A 96 13.58 -6.59 -8.35
CA PRO A 96 12.39 -7.01 -9.08
C PRO A 96 11.27 -7.52 -8.17
N SER A 97 11.60 -8.40 -7.20
CA SER A 97 10.63 -8.91 -6.23
C SER A 97 10.07 -7.82 -5.33
N LEU A 98 10.90 -6.87 -4.89
CA LEU A 98 10.44 -5.74 -4.06
C LEU A 98 9.49 -4.82 -4.83
N LEU A 99 9.77 -4.53 -6.10
CA LEU A 99 8.91 -3.68 -6.93
C LEU A 99 7.54 -4.31 -7.11
N LYS A 100 7.50 -5.61 -7.38
CA LYS A 100 6.25 -6.38 -7.51
C LYS A 100 5.51 -6.49 -6.19
N ALA A 101 6.21 -6.74 -5.09
CA ALA A 101 5.59 -6.83 -3.78
C ALA A 101 5.00 -5.49 -3.30
N THR A 102 5.71 -4.39 -3.51
CA THR A 102 5.21 -3.05 -3.19
C THR A 102 4.02 -2.63 -4.06
N ALA A 103 4.03 -2.99 -5.35
CA ALA A 103 2.89 -2.76 -6.24
C ALA A 103 1.64 -3.56 -5.81
N ALA A 104 1.82 -4.84 -5.46
CA ALA A 104 0.74 -5.68 -4.94
C ALA A 104 0.16 -5.13 -3.62
N LEU A 105 1.02 -4.68 -2.70
CA LEU A 105 0.61 -4.05 -1.44
C LEU A 105 -0.15 -2.74 -1.68
N MET A 106 0.30 -1.92 -2.64
CA MET A 106 -0.41 -0.70 -3.05
C MET A 106 -1.81 -1.04 -3.55
N ALA A 107 -1.96 -2.07 -4.38
CA ALA A 107 -3.25 -2.50 -4.90
C ALA A 107 -4.18 -3.02 -3.79
N CYS A 108 -3.64 -3.76 -2.82
CA CYS A 108 -4.37 -4.26 -1.64
C CYS A 108 -4.78 -3.12 -0.68
N ALA A 109 -3.94 -2.10 -0.50
CA ALA A 109 -4.19 -0.98 0.42
C ALA A 109 -5.41 -0.12 0.04
N VAL A 110 -5.93 -0.25 -1.18
CA VAL A 110 -7.18 0.39 -1.61
C VAL A 110 -8.40 -0.23 -0.91
N GLU A 111 -8.35 -1.53 -0.61
CA GLU A 111 -9.45 -2.24 0.07
C GLU A 111 -9.47 -1.86 1.56
N LYS A 112 -10.64 -1.40 2.04
CA LYS A 112 -10.81 -0.91 3.42
C LYS A 112 -10.35 -1.91 4.48
N GLU A 113 -10.66 -3.20 4.27
CA GLU A 113 -10.38 -4.29 5.21
C GLU A 113 -8.88 -4.63 5.25
N SER A 114 -8.17 -4.43 4.14
CA SER A 114 -6.74 -4.71 3.98
C SER A 114 -5.84 -3.63 4.60
N LYS A 115 -6.33 -2.40 4.82
CA LYS A 115 -5.52 -1.24 5.24
C LYS A 115 -4.78 -1.45 6.57
N CYS A 116 -5.45 -2.03 7.57
CA CYS A 116 -4.81 -2.31 8.86
C CYS A 116 -3.75 -3.42 8.73
N ASP A 117 -4.03 -4.44 7.94
CA ASP A 117 -3.11 -5.57 7.74
C ASP A 117 -1.86 -5.15 6.97
N VAL A 118 -2.02 -4.32 5.92
CA VAL A 118 -0.88 -3.75 5.17
C VAL A 118 0.01 -2.94 6.09
N MET A 119 -0.57 -2.09 6.95
CA MET A 119 0.22 -1.28 7.89
C MET A 119 0.94 -2.15 8.93
N ARG A 120 0.25 -3.18 9.45
CA ARG A 120 0.83 -4.08 10.47
C ARG A 120 2.00 -4.89 9.92
N GLU A 121 1.83 -5.49 8.75
CA GLU A 121 2.81 -6.43 8.20
C GLU A 121 3.93 -5.75 7.41
N ALA A 122 3.61 -4.66 6.71
CA ALA A 122 4.55 -4.00 5.79
C ALA A 122 4.92 -2.56 6.17
N GLY A 123 4.20 -1.92 7.12
CA GLY A 123 4.31 -0.49 7.39
C GLY A 123 5.73 -0.01 7.69
N ALA A 124 6.44 -0.68 8.61
CA ALA A 124 7.82 -0.32 8.96
C ALA A 124 8.79 -0.40 7.77
N ARG A 125 8.61 -1.40 6.89
CA ARG A 125 9.45 -1.58 5.70
C ARG A 125 9.12 -0.58 4.60
N LEU A 126 7.84 -0.29 4.37
CA LEU A 126 7.43 0.76 3.45
C LEU A 126 7.96 2.13 3.87
N VAL A 127 7.99 2.43 5.18
CA VAL A 127 8.59 3.66 5.72
C VAL A 127 10.11 3.69 5.53
N ALA A 128 10.80 2.56 5.73
CA ALA A 128 12.23 2.48 5.47
C ALA A 128 12.55 2.78 3.99
N LEU A 129 11.78 2.20 3.06
CA LEU A 129 11.92 2.44 1.63
C LEU A 129 11.68 3.91 1.24
N LEU A 130 10.77 4.61 1.93
CA LEU A 130 10.59 6.05 1.74
C LEU A 130 11.80 6.87 2.20
N ARG A 131 12.42 6.49 3.33
CA ARG A 131 13.60 7.19 3.89
C ARG A 131 14.85 6.97 3.04
N GLU A 132 14.99 5.79 2.45
CA GLU A 132 16.10 5.48 1.55
C GLU A 132 16.06 6.31 0.26
N GLY A 133 14.87 6.76 -0.17
CA GLY A 133 14.67 7.86 -1.13
C GLY A 133 15.28 7.67 -2.53
N SER A 134 15.80 6.49 -2.85
CA SER A 134 16.71 6.28 -3.99
C SER A 134 16.03 5.68 -5.23
N ASP A 135 14.86 5.06 -5.07
CA ASP A 135 14.22 4.30 -6.15
C ASP A 135 12.99 5.01 -6.76
N PRO A 136 13.04 5.40 -8.05
CA PRO A 136 11.97 6.16 -8.70
C PRO A 136 10.65 5.39 -8.90
N GLN A 137 10.64 4.06 -8.80
CA GLN A 137 9.42 3.25 -8.96
C GLN A 137 8.91 2.74 -7.62
N LEU A 138 9.82 2.39 -6.72
CA LEU A 138 9.49 1.77 -5.45
C LEU A 138 8.98 2.79 -4.41
N VAL A 139 9.58 3.99 -4.39
CA VAL A 139 9.18 5.08 -3.48
C VAL A 139 7.73 5.55 -3.75
N PRO A 140 7.30 5.80 -5.01
CA PRO A 140 5.91 6.11 -5.29
C PRO A 140 4.92 5.00 -4.88
N ASN A 141 5.25 3.73 -5.12
CA ASN A 141 4.38 2.60 -4.74
C ASN A 141 4.25 2.51 -3.22
N ALA A 142 5.37 2.60 -2.49
CA ALA A 142 5.37 2.57 -1.03
C ALA A 142 4.59 3.75 -0.44
N ARG A 143 4.80 4.96 -0.99
CA ARG A 143 4.05 6.16 -0.60
C ARG A 143 2.56 6.01 -0.85
N ALA A 144 2.17 5.50 -2.02
CA ALA A 144 0.77 5.29 -2.37
C ALA A 144 0.10 4.26 -1.45
N ALA A 145 0.78 3.15 -1.16
CA ALA A 145 0.30 2.14 -0.22
C ALA A 145 0.09 2.72 1.19
N LEU A 146 1.05 3.51 1.69
CA LEU A 146 0.97 4.15 3.00
C LEU A 146 -0.13 5.23 3.05
N ALA A 147 -0.25 6.06 2.01
CA ALA A 147 -1.28 7.09 1.92
C ALA A 147 -2.68 6.46 1.88
N ALA A 148 -2.89 5.41 1.07
CA ALA A 148 -4.16 4.69 0.99
C ALA A 148 -4.50 4.02 2.34
N SER A 149 -3.50 3.44 3.02
CA SER A 149 -3.68 2.85 4.35
C SER A 149 -4.01 3.90 5.41
N ALA A 150 -3.41 5.09 5.35
CA ALA A 150 -3.63 6.19 6.29
C ALA A 150 -5.03 6.80 6.23
N GLU A 151 -5.85 6.44 5.25
CA GLU A 151 -7.29 6.74 5.27
C GLU A 151 -8.02 6.01 6.41
N HIS A 152 -7.49 4.88 6.90
CA HIS A 152 -8.02 4.18 8.06
C HIS A 152 -7.38 4.72 9.35
N LEU A 153 -8.21 5.04 10.36
CA LEU A 153 -7.76 5.69 11.59
C LEU A 153 -6.67 4.90 12.33
N GLU A 154 -6.84 3.58 12.47
CA GLU A 154 -5.87 2.73 13.17
C GLU A 154 -4.54 2.63 12.42
N ALA A 155 -4.58 2.44 11.10
CA ALA A 155 -3.39 2.40 10.26
C ALA A 155 -2.66 3.75 10.28
N ARG A 156 -3.41 4.87 10.30
CA ARG A 156 -2.83 6.21 10.45
C ARG A 156 -2.13 6.42 11.79
N ARG A 157 -2.68 5.88 12.88
CA ARG A 157 -2.03 5.92 14.20
C ARG A 157 -0.72 5.15 14.19
N ALA A 158 -0.74 3.90 13.71
CA ALA A 158 0.47 3.09 13.57
C ALA A 158 1.52 3.74 12.64
N LEU A 159 1.08 4.43 11.58
CA LEU A 159 1.98 5.22 10.75
C LEU A 159 2.62 6.40 11.50
N GLY A 160 1.89 7.03 12.41
CA GLY A 160 2.37 8.15 13.23
C GLY A 160 3.39 7.70 14.28
N ASP A 161 3.32 6.46 14.73
CA ASP A 161 4.35 5.88 15.59
C ASP A 161 5.67 5.65 14.82
N LEU A 162 5.61 5.49 13.48
CA LEU A 162 6.76 5.23 12.62
C LEU A 162 7.36 6.49 11.97
N LEU A 163 6.53 7.52 11.71
CA LEU A 163 6.89 8.77 11.04
C LEU A 163 6.49 9.97 11.90
N GLY A 164 7.37 10.97 11.98
CA GLY A 164 7.02 12.25 12.63
C GLY A 164 5.86 12.96 11.93
N GLU A 165 5.23 13.91 12.62
CA GLU A 165 4.04 14.62 12.11
C GLU A 165 4.26 15.31 10.76
N ASP A 166 5.46 15.84 10.52
CA ASP A 166 5.80 16.54 9.28
C ASP A 166 5.95 15.58 8.09
N ASP A 167 6.55 14.42 8.30
CA ASP A 167 6.66 13.38 7.27
C ASP A 167 5.29 12.79 6.93
N GLN A 168 4.41 12.65 7.92
CA GLN A 168 3.02 12.23 7.70
C GLN A 168 2.25 13.24 6.85
N ARG A 169 2.43 14.54 7.09
CA ARG A 169 1.80 15.60 6.29
C ARG A 169 2.28 15.56 4.85
N ALA A 170 3.57 15.29 4.62
CA ALA A 170 4.14 15.14 3.28
C ALA A 170 3.61 13.91 2.51
N LEU A 171 3.13 12.87 3.20
CA LEU A 171 2.51 11.71 2.56
C LEU A 171 1.09 11.98 2.06
N VAL A 172 0.32 12.77 2.81
CA VAL A 172 -1.10 13.07 2.51
C VAL A 172 -1.21 14.26 1.55
N PHE A 173 -0.31 15.25 1.67
CA PHE A 173 -0.41 16.50 0.94
C PHE A 173 0.56 16.54 -0.25
N ARG A 174 0.04 16.53 -1.48
CA ARG A 174 0.82 16.76 -2.71
C ARG A 174 0.77 18.24 -3.12
N GLY A 175 1.83 18.99 -2.86
CA GLY A 175 2.03 20.34 -3.42
C GLY A 175 2.41 21.41 -2.39
N PRO A 176 2.54 22.68 -2.80
CA PRO A 176 2.59 23.80 -1.87
C PRO A 176 1.23 23.93 -1.17
N LEU A 177 1.23 24.23 0.14
CA LEU A 177 0.00 24.48 0.91
C LEU A 177 -0.88 25.46 0.12
N PRO A 178 -2.21 25.23 0.00
CA PRO A 178 -3.07 26.27 -0.52
C PRO A 178 -2.82 27.53 0.32
N PRO A 179 -2.77 28.72 -0.30
CA PRO A 179 -2.66 29.95 0.47
C PRO A 179 -3.74 29.93 1.53
N THR A 180 -3.37 30.27 2.77
CA THR A 180 -4.34 30.36 3.87
C THR A 180 -5.53 31.18 3.36
N PRO A 181 -6.75 30.63 3.40
CA PRO A 181 -7.92 31.42 3.07
C PRO A 181 -7.86 32.71 3.89
N PRO A 182 -8.17 33.88 3.30
CA PRO A 182 -8.17 35.12 4.06
C PRO A 182 -9.00 34.91 5.31
N ASP A 183 -8.47 35.36 6.45
CA ASP A 183 -9.04 35.18 7.77
C ASP A 183 -10.47 35.73 7.76
N PHE A 184 -11.46 34.88 7.48
CA PHE A 184 -12.86 35.28 7.40
C PHE A 184 -13.31 35.52 8.84
N ARG A 185 -13.05 36.71 9.35
CA ARG A 185 -13.72 37.23 10.53
C ARG A 185 -15.20 37.34 10.18
N TYR A 186 -15.95 36.30 10.51
CA TYR A 186 -17.41 36.36 10.48
C TYR A 186 -17.84 37.48 11.42
N LYS A 187 -18.19 38.63 10.86
CA LYS A 187 -18.93 39.66 11.60
C LYS A 187 -20.33 39.11 11.82
N VAL A 188 -20.52 38.47 12.98
CA VAL A 188 -21.85 38.13 13.47
C VAL A 188 -22.53 39.43 13.86
N VAL A 189 -23.35 39.99 12.98
CA VAL A 189 -24.27 41.07 13.34
C VAL A 189 -25.46 40.41 14.02
N LEU A 190 -25.49 40.44 15.35
CA LEU A 190 -26.62 39.97 16.13
C LEU A 190 -27.82 40.90 15.87
N PRO A 191 -29.00 40.37 15.53
CA PRO A 191 -30.20 41.16 15.34
C PRO A 191 -30.84 41.47 16.69
N TYR A 192 -30.26 42.40 17.43
CA TYR A 192 -30.98 43.09 18.49
C TYR A 192 -30.89 44.60 18.23
N GLY A 193 -32.06 45.22 18.29
CA GLY A 193 -32.36 46.52 17.70
C GLY A 193 -31.58 47.69 18.29
N THR A 194 -31.59 48.76 17.49
CA THR A 194 -31.37 50.17 17.83
C THR A 194 -31.27 50.49 19.31
N MET A 195 -30.09 50.97 19.73
CA MET A 195 -30.00 51.97 20.79
C MET A 195 -29.11 53.12 20.31
N GLU A 196 -29.73 54.30 20.25
CA GLU A 196 -29.13 55.58 19.94
C GLU A 196 -28.01 55.98 20.92
N ASN A 197 -27.08 56.77 20.37
CA ASN A 197 -26.33 57.86 21.00
C ASN A 197 -24.97 57.64 21.71
N ALA A 198 -24.02 58.42 21.18
CA ALA A 198 -22.84 59.06 21.78
C ALA A 198 -21.71 58.12 22.25
N VAL A 199 -20.44 58.30 21.85
CA VAL A 199 -19.57 59.47 22.02
C VAL A 199 -18.42 59.40 20.99
N GLY A 200 -17.99 60.56 20.47
CA GLY A 200 -17.09 60.75 19.33
C GLY A 200 -15.60 60.39 19.50
N PRO A 201 -14.73 60.85 18.58
CA PRO A 201 -13.40 60.27 18.36
C PRO A 201 -12.41 60.65 19.45
N ARG A 202 -11.63 59.68 19.92
CA ARG A 202 -10.39 59.94 20.67
C ARG A 202 -9.21 59.94 19.69
N LYS A 203 -8.41 60.99 19.83
CA LYS A 203 -7.21 61.34 19.04
C LYS A 203 -6.22 60.20 18.92
#